data_AF-C5KLL9-F1
#
_entry.id   AF-C5KLL9-F1
#
_cell.length_a   1.000
_cell.length_b   1.000
_cell.length_c   1.000
_cell.angle_alpha   90.00
_cell.angle_beta   90.00
_cell.angle_gamma   90.00
#
_symmetry.space_group_name_H-M   'P 1'
#
loop_
_entity.id
_entity.type
_entity.pdbx_description
1 polymer ?
#
loop_
_entity_poly.entity_id
_entity_poly.type
_entity_poly.pdbx_seq_one_letter_code
_entity_poly.pdbx_strand_id
1 'polypeptide(L)' 'MVLPEVVGFRLTGKLPPGATATDLVLTCTNMLRKRGVVGKFVEFFGPGCANLSLADRATIANMAPEYGGTMGFFG' A
#
# COMPACT_ATOMS: atom_id res chain seq x y z
N MET A 1 22.40 5.94 -5.71
CA MET A 1 21.19 6.01 -4.88
C MET A 1 21.53 5.41 -3.52
N VAL A 2 21.20 6.08 -2.42
CA VAL A 2 21.34 5.49 -1.07
C VAL A 2 20.36 4.31 -0.97
N LEU A 3 20.74 3.21 -0.32
CA LEU A 3 19.83 2.08 -0.10
C LEU A 3 18.61 2.59 0.69
N PRO A 4 17.40 2.49 0.14
CA PRO A 4 16.21 3.05 0.77
C PRO A 4 15.79 2.17 1.95
N GLU A 5 15.27 2.81 3.00
CA GLU A 5 14.56 2.09 4.05
C GLU A 5 13.26 1.50 3.49
N VAL A 6 12.89 0.31 3.98
CA VAL A 6 11.66 -0.37 3.59
C VAL A 6 10.68 -0.36 4.75
N VAL A 7 9.46 0.11 4.49
CA VAL A 7 8.34 0.11 5.42
C VAL A 7 7.39 -1.02 5.03
N GLY A 8 7.30 -2.04 5.87
CA GLY A 8 6.33 -3.12 5.69
C GLY A 8 4.91 -2.67 6.04
N PHE A 9 3.97 -2.83 5.11
CA PHE A 9 2.55 -2.62 5.28
C PHE A 9 1.81 -3.96 5.25
N ARG A 10 1.44 -4.46 6.43
CA ARG A 10 0.80 -5.77 6.57
C ARG A 10 -0.71 -5.69 6.34
N LEU A 11 -1.19 -6.31 5.26
CA LEU A 11 -2.60 -6.48 4.97
C LEU A 11 -3.11 -7.79 5.58
N THR A 12 -4.24 -7.71 6.28
CA THR A 12 -4.90 -8.86 6.93
C THR A 12 -6.41 -8.81 6.72
N GLY A 13 -7.06 -9.97 6.83
CA GLY A 13 -8.50 -10.08 6.69
C GLY A 13 -8.98 -9.91 5.25
N LYS A 14 -10.25 -9.51 5.11
CA LYS A 14 -10.95 -9.28 3.85
C LYS A 14 -11.67 -7.94 3.92
N LEU A 15 -11.92 -7.33 2.77
CA LEU A 15 -12.73 -6.11 2.70
C LEU A 15 -14.16 -6.42 3.19
N PRO A 16 -14.76 -5.53 3.99
CA PRO A 16 -16.13 -5.71 4.45
C PRO A 16 -17.12 -5.61 3.26
N PRO A 17 -18.32 -6.21 3.37
CA PRO A 17 -19.35 -6.09 2.35
C PRO A 17 -19.63 -4.61 2.02
N GLY A 18 -19.64 -4.28 0.73
CA GLY A 18 -19.87 -2.92 0.25
C GLY A 18 -18.62 -2.04 0.17
N ALA A 19 -17.47 -2.46 0.71
CA ALA A 19 -16.20 -1.76 0.48
C ALA A 19 -15.63 -2.09 -0.90
N THR A 20 -15.04 -1.07 -1.53
CA THR A 20 -14.45 -1.14 -2.86
C THR A 20 -12.92 -1.14 -2.79
N ALA A 21 -12.27 -1.46 -3.92
CA ALA A 21 -10.83 -1.31 -4.05
C ALA A 21 -10.37 0.13 -3.83
N THR A 22 -11.16 1.11 -4.26
CA THR A 22 -10.90 2.54 -4.03
C THR A 22 -10.87 2.87 -2.54
N ASP A 23 -11.79 2.32 -1.75
CA ASP A 23 -11.80 2.53 -0.29
C ASP A 23 -10.53 1.99 0.35
N LEU A 24 -10.06 0.81 -0.09
CA LEU A 24 -8.81 0.24 0.38
C LEU A 24 -7.62 1.13 0.05
N VAL A 25 -7.50 1.55 -1.22
CA VAL A 25 -6.41 2.39 -1.71
C VAL A 25 -6.34 3.70 -0.91
N LEU A 26 -7.47 4.40 -0.76
CA LEU A 26 -7.53 5.66 -0.01
C LEU A 26 -7.20 5.46 1.46
N THR A 27 -7.62 4.35 2.05
CA THR A 27 -7.29 3.99 3.44
C THR A 27 -5.78 3.76 3.61
N CYS A 28 -5.17 2.95 2.75
CA CYS A 28 -3.72 2.70 2.74
C CYS A 28 -2.94 4.00 2.58
N THR A 29 -3.30 4.83 1.60
CA THR A 29 -2.65 6.13 1.34
C THR A 29 -2.74 7.06 2.55
N ASN A 30 -3.92 7.17 3.17
CA ASN A 30 -4.10 8.00 4.37
C ASN A 30 -3.24 7.51 5.55
N MET A 31 -3.18 6.19 5.78
CA MET A 31 -2.36 5.61 6.85
C MET A 31 -0.87 5.84 6.61
N LEU A 32 -0.38 5.61 5.40
CA LEU A 32 1.03 5.80 5.03
C LEU A 32 1.44 7.28 5.10
N ARG A 33 0.56 8.18 4.67
CA ARG A 33 0.79 9.63 4.79
C ARG A 33 0.93 10.07 6.24
N LYS A 34 0.07 9.57 7.14
CA LYS A 34 0.18 9.82 8.59
C LYS A 34 1.45 9.22 9.20
N ARG A 35 1.92 8.09 8.69
CA ARG A 35 3.15 7.44 9.15
C ARG A 35 4.42 8.21 8.76
N GLY A 36 4.40 8.95 7.64
CA GLY A 36 5.54 9.71 7.16
C GLY A 36 6.58 8.83 6.46
N VAL A 37 6.27 8.39 5.25
CA VAL A 37 7.12 7.46 4.46
C VAL A 37 7.92 8.18 3.35
N VAL A 38 8.20 9.46 3.53
CA VAL A 38 8.90 10.29 2.53
C VAL A 38 10.27 9.69 2.19
N GLY A 39 10.50 9.38 0.92
CA GLY A 39 11.77 8.83 0.43
C GLY A 39 12.02 7.36 0.77
N LYS A 40 11.01 6.65 1.27
CA LYS A 40 11.09 5.22 1.65
C LYS A 40 10.37 4.34 0.65
N PHE A 41 10.72 3.05 0.65
CA PHE A 41 9.98 2.04 -0.09
C PHE A 41 8.87 1.48 0.80
N VAL A 42 7.73 1.14 0.21
CA VAL A 42 6.62 0.51 0.92
C VAL A 42 6.40 -0.89 0.36
N GLU A 43 6.55 -1.89 1.22
CA GLU A 43 6.29 -3.30 0.88
C GLU A 43 4.92 -3.71 1.42
N PHE A 44 3.98 -4.04 0.53
CA PHE A 44 2.68 -4.58 0.90
C PHE A 44 2.76 -6.10 1.01
N PHE A 45 2.48 -6.64 2.19
CA PHE A 45 2.61 -8.07 2.46
C PHE A 45 1.50 -8.60 3.38
N GLY A 46 1.44 -9.93 3.53
CA GLY A 46 0.53 -10.60 4.46
C GLY A 46 -0.70 -11.24 3.79
N PRO A 47 -1.53 -11.97 4.58
CA PRO A 47 -2.59 -12.80 4.05
C PRO A 47 -3.70 -12.02 3.33
N GLY A 48 -3.87 -10.74 3.64
CA GLY A 48 -4.84 -9.87 2.96
C GLY A 48 -4.49 -9.61 1.50
N CYS A 49 -3.21 -9.65 1.13
CA CYS A 49 -2.76 -9.44 -0.26
C CYS A 49 -3.31 -10.51 -1.22
N ALA A 50 -3.54 -11.74 -0.73
CA ALA A 50 -4.09 -12.83 -1.53
C ALA A 50 -5.51 -12.54 -2.04
N ASN A 51 -6.24 -11.63 -1.39
CA ASN A 51 -7.59 -11.23 -1.79
C ASN A 51 -7.60 -10.07 -2.80
N LEU A 52 -6.43 -9.52 -3.16
CA LEU A 52 -6.32 -8.39 -4.09
C LEU A 52 -6.01 -8.86 -5.50
N SER A 53 -6.75 -8.33 -6.47
CA SER A 53 -6.45 -8.52 -7.88
C SER A 53 -5.15 -7.80 -8.26
N LEU A 54 -4.55 -8.17 -9.39
CA LEU A 54 -3.38 -7.46 -9.92
C LEU A 54 -3.69 -5.97 -10.15
N ALA A 55 -4.91 -5.65 -10.59
CA ALA A 55 -5.35 -4.28 -10.80
C ALA A 55 -5.36 -3.49 -9.49
N ASP A 56 -5.93 -4.05 -8.42
CA ASP A 56 -5.97 -3.39 -7.10
C ASP A 56 -4.56 -3.13 -6.57
N ARG A 57 -3.68 -4.12 -6.70
CA ARG A 57 -2.27 -3.99 -6.31
C ARG A 57 -1.58 -2.89 -7.11
N ALA A 58 -1.78 -2.83 -8.42
CA ALA A 58 -1.23 -1.78 -9.27
C ALA A 58 -1.77 -0.40 -8.90
N THR A 59 -3.06 -0.28 -8.57
CA THR A 59 -3.65 0.98 -8.11
C THR A 59 -3.01 1.46 -6.80
N ILE A 60 -2.83 0.57 -5.83
CA ILE A 60 -2.17 0.91 -4.55
C ILE A 60 -0.70 1.31 -4.78
N ALA A 61 0.03 0.57 -5.60
CA ALA A 61 1.44 0.84 -5.91
C ALA A 61 1.62 2.18 -6.64
N ASN A 62 0.73 2.50 -7.59
CA ASN A 62 0.77 3.77 -8.33
C ASN A 62 0.52 4.99 -7.46
N MET A 63 -0.12 4.82 -6.29
CA MET A 63 -0.40 5.92 -5.35
C MET A 63 0.80 6.32 -4.49
N ALA A 64 2.01 5.86 -4.83
CA ALA A 64 3.23 6.17 -4.08
C ALA A 64 3.50 7.67 -3.87
N PRO A 65 3.33 8.53 -4.89
CA PRO A 65 3.45 9.97 -4.71
C PRO A 65 2.48 10.55 -3.66
N GLU A 66 1.27 10.01 -3.56
CA GLU A 66 0.19 10.52 -2.71
C GLU A 66 0.41 10.24 -1.21
N TYR A 67 1.13 9.17 -0.88
CA TYR A 67 1.57 8.90 0.49
C TYR A 67 3.03 9.26 0.77
N GLY A 68 3.75 9.80 -0.22
CA GLY A 68 5.13 10.26 -0.12
C GLY A 68 6.19 9.17 -0.30
N GLY A 69 5.81 7.93 -0.60
CA GLY A 69 6.76 6.86 -0.84
C GLY A 69 7.48 7.03 -2.18
N THR A 70 8.70 6.51 -2.30
CA THR A 70 9.41 6.46 -3.58
C THR A 70 8.84 5.38 -4.51
N MET A 71 8.43 4.24 -3.92
CA MET A 71 7.68 3.20 -4.62
C MET A 71 6.85 2.38 -3.63
N GLY A 72 5.76 1.79 -4.12
CA GLY A 72 5.04 0.70 -3.46
C GLY A 72 5.21 -0.59 -4.26
N PHE A 73 5.51 -1.71 -3.60
CA PHE A 73 5.59 -3.01 -4.24
C PHE A 73 4.91 -4.09 -3.39
N PHE A 74 4.53 -5.19 -4.04
CA PHE A 74 3.90 -6.34 -3.40
C PHE A 74 4.87 -7.52 -3.41
N GLY A 75 5.16 -8.05 -2.22
CA GLY A 75 5.92 -9.29 -2.03
C GLY A 75 5.06 -10.54 -2.14
#